data_AF-A0A957YW18-F1
#
_entry.id   AF-A0A957YW18-F1
#
_cell.length_a   1.000
_cell.length_b   1.000
_cell.length_c   1.000
_cell.angle_alpha   90.00
_cell.angle_beta   90.00
_cell.angle_gamma   90.00
#
_symmetry.space_group_name_H-M   'P 1'
#
loop_
_entity.id
_entity.type
_entity.pdbx_description
1 polymer ?
#
loop_
_entity_poly.entity_id
_entity_poly.type
_entity_poly.pdbx_seq_one_letter_code
_entity_poly.pdbx_strand_id
1 'polypeptide(L)' 'TLIAAAEPMMIKEIVNSGQIGAERIVFGSNSPAGVAPHGVNGIRRVGFAAEAEAQILGENFKRIYRL' A
#
# COMPACT_ATOMS: atom_id res chain seq x y z
N THR A 1 -19.92 -2.74 4.34
CA THR A 1 -18.60 -2.29 4.84
C THR A 1 -17.55 -3.28 4.38
N LEU A 2 -16.70 -2.91 3.41
CA LEU A 2 -15.53 -3.71 3.02
C LEU A 2 -14.35 -3.24 3.87
N ILE A 3 -13.73 -4.16 4.62
CA ILE A 3 -12.47 -3.89 5.30
C ILE A 3 -11.39 -3.92 4.23
N ALA A 4 -10.62 -2.83 4.07
CA ALA A 4 -9.45 -2.75 3.16
C ALA A 4 -8.28 -3.70 3.55
N ALA A 5 -8.55 -4.71 4.37
CA ALA A 5 -7.75 -5.92 4.50
C ALA A 5 -7.93 -6.84 3.27
N ALA A 6 -9.03 -6.66 2.54
CA ALA A 6 -9.12 -6.94 1.11
C ALA A 6 -8.48 -5.72 0.39
N GLU A 7 -7.30 -5.77 -0.23
CA GLU A 7 -6.56 -6.91 -0.70
C GLU A 7 -5.10 -6.47 -0.90
N PRO A 8 -4.19 -6.64 0.09
CA PRO A 8 -2.75 -6.53 -0.17
C PRO A 8 -2.34 -7.34 -1.40
N MET A 9 -3.03 -8.48 -1.63
CA MET A 9 -2.92 -9.29 -2.85
C MET A 9 -3.33 -8.54 -4.13
N MET A 10 -4.48 -7.85 -4.18
CA MET A 10 -4.86 -7.04 -5.34
C MET A 10 -3.84 -5.94 -5.62
N ILE A 11 -3.34 -5.28 -4.58
CA ILE A 11 -2.31 -4.25 -4.75
C ILE A 11 -1.06 -4.89 -5.36
N LYS A 12 -0.69 -6.09 -4.89
CA LYS A 12 0.42 -6.86 -5.48
C LYS A 12 0.15 -7.26 -6.92
N GLU A 13 -1.05 -7.69 -7.26
CA GLU A 13 -1.44 -8.05 -8.63
C GLU A 13 -1.44 -6.84 -9.58
N ILE A 14 -1.96 -5.69 -9.13
CA ILE A 14 -1.93 -4.43 -9.90
C ILE A 14 -0.48 -4.01 -10.20
N VAL A 15 0.40 -4.10 -9.20
CA VAL A 15 1.82 -3.76 -9.36
C VAL A 15 2.53 -4.79 -10.26
N ASN A 16 2.35 -6.08 -10.00
CA ASN A 16 3.03 -7.16 -10.74
C ASN A 16 2.54 -7.30 -12.19
N SER A 17 1.26 -6.98 -12.46
CA SER A 17 0.72 -6.95 -13.81
C SER A 17 1.23 -5.75 -14.63
N GLY A 18 1.91 -4.79 -13.99
CA GLY A 18 2.41 -3.58 -14.63
C GLY A 18 1.31 -2.58 -15.00
N GLN A 19 0.07 -2.79 -14.54
CA GLN A 19 -1.03 -1.85 -14.78
C GLN A 19 -0.77 -0.49 -14.12
N ILE A 20 -0.26 -0.51 -12.88
CA ILE A 20 0.12 0.70 -12.13
C ILE A 20 1.44 0.42 -11.40
N GLY A 21 2.43 1.27 -11.63
CA GLY A 21 3.71 1.20 -10.92
C GLY A 21 3.56 1.56 -9.44
N ALA A 22 4.37 0.91 -8.58
CA ALA A 22 4.33 1.13 -7.13
C ALA A 22 4.58 2.59 -6.75
N GLU A 23 5.32 3.37 -7.56
CA GLU A 23 5.60 4.79 -7.39
C GLU A 23 4.35 5.70 -7.52
N ARG A 24 3.21 5.12 -7.93
CA ARG A 24 1.92 5.82 -8.11
C ARG A 24 0.88 5.45 -7.05
N ILE A 25 1.23 4.61 -6.08
CA ILE A 25 0.30 4.10 -5.06
C ILE A 25 0.61 4.74 -3.71
N VAL A 26 -0.42 5.20 -2.99
CA VAL A 26 -0.31 5.75 -1.64
C VAL A 26 -1.12 4.90 -0.68
N PHE A 27 -0.50 4.46 0.41
CA PHE A 27 -1.20 3.76 1.49
C PHE A 27 -2.08 4.73 2.30
N GLY A 28 -3.32 4.33 2.56
CA GLY A 28 -4.22 4.98 3.51
C GLY A 28 -4.92 3.94 4.37
N SER A 29 -4.93 4.13 5.70
CA SER A 29 -5.51 3.15 6.63
C SER A 29 -7.04 3.15 6.70
N ASN A 30 -7.68 4.20 6.18
CA ASN A 30 -9.11 4.48 6.35
C ASN A 30 -9.54 4.53 7.83
N SER A 31 -8.64 4.91 8.74
CA SER A 31 -8.97 5.06 10.16
C SER A 31 -9.94 6.23 10.41
N PRO A 32 -10.83 6.13 11.41
CA PRO A 32 -10.91 5.08 12.44
C PRO A 32 -11.67 3.81 12.01
N ALA A 33 -12.34 3.81 10.86
CA ALA A 33 -13.09 2.64 10.38
C ALA A 33 -12.19 1.43 10.07
N GLY A 34 -10.95 1.69 9.62
CA GLY A 34 -9.90 0.70 9.46
C GLY A 34 -8.89 0.69 10.62
N VAL A 35 -8.35 -0.50 10.91
CA VAL A 35 -7.28 -0.72 11.89
C VAL A 35 -5.92 -0.60 11.20
N ALA A 36 -5.24 0.53 11.36
CA ALA A 36 -4.01 0.85 10.64
C ALA A 36 -2.91 -0.24 10.69
N PRO A 37 -2.62 -0.88 11.84
CA PRO A 37 -1.64 -1.97 11.90
C PRO A 37 -1.95 -3.15 10.98
N HIS A 38 -3.22 -3.45 10.71
CA HIS A 38 -3.59 -4.55 9.81
C HIS A 38 -3.26 -4.23 8.35
N GLY A 39 -3.55 -3.01 7.89
CA GLY A 39 -3.20 -2.58 6.53
C GLY A 39 -1.68 -2.55 6.31
N VAL A 40 -0.93 -1.96 7.25
CA VAL A 40 0.54 -1.89 7.17
C VAL A 40 1.16 -3.30 7.15
N ASN A 41 0.74 -4.17 8.06
CA ASN A 41 1.27 -5.53 8.11
C ASN A 41 0.82 -6.38 6.91
N GLY A 42 -0.33 -6.08 6.31
CA GLY A 42 -0.78 -6.71 5.07
C GLY A 42 0.18 -6.43 3.91
N ILE A 43 0.53 -5.16 3.69
CA ILE A 43 1.50 -4.75 2.66
C ILE A 43 2.88 -5.39 2.91
N ARG A 44 3.36 -5.40 4.15
CA ARG A 44 4.65 -6.03 4.50
C ARG A 44 4.69 -7.54 4.26
N ARG A 45 3.56 -8.22 4.46
CA ARG A 45 3.49 -9.69 4.37
C ARG A 45 3.17 -10.20 2.97
N VAL A 46 2.69 -9.35 2.07
CA VAL A 46 2.37 -9.78 0.69
C VAL A 46 3.63 -10.03 -0.15
N GLY A 47 4.81 -9.62 0.32
CA GLY A 47 6.09 -9.94 -0.31
C GLY A 47 6.36 -9.10 -1.56
N PHE A 48 6.26 -7.78 -1.42
CA PHE A 48 6.80 -6.83 -2.40
C PHE A 48 8.34 -6.84 -2.36
N ALA A 49 8.97 -6.36 -3.43
CA ALA A 49 10.35 -5.91 -3.34
C ALA A 49 10.44 -4.74 -2.34
N ALA A 50 11.56 -4.63 -1.63
CA ALA A 50 11.74 -3.64 -0.56
C ALA A 50 11.49 -2.19 -1.04
N GLU A 51 11.89 -1.87 -2.28
CA GLU A 51 11.65 -0.57 -2.88
C GLU A 51 10.15 -0.27 -3.06
N ALA A 52 9.39 -1.21 -3.62
CA ALA A 52 7.96 -1.06 -3.84
C ALA A 52 7.19 -0.94 -2.51
N GLU A 53 7.58 -1.71 -1.49
CA GLU A 53 7.02 -1.59 -0.14
C GLU A 53 7.25 -0.18 0.43
N ALA A 54 8.49 0.32 0.37
CA ALA A 54 8.85 1.65 0.89
C ALA A 54 8.09 2.77 0.16
N GLN A 55 7.98 2.67 -1.16
CA GLN A 55 7.19 3.58 -1.99
C GLN A 55 5.74 3.65 -1.51
N ILE A 56 5.07 2.49 -1.42
CA ILE A 56 3.66 2.38 -1.05
C ILE A 56 3.41 2.88 0.37
N LEU A 57 4.24 2.47 1.34
CA LEU A 57 4.01 2.74 2.76
C LEU A 57 4.42 4.15 3.21
N GLY A 58 5.20 4.90 2.43
CA GLY A 58 5.56 6.25 2.87
C GLY A 58 6.27 7.14 1.86
N GLU A 59 7.17 6.61 1.02
CA GLU A 59 8.01 7.48 0.20
C GLU A 59 7.20 8.22 -0.87
N ASN A 60 6.15 7.60 -1.44
CA ASN A 60 5.27 8.30 -2.36
C ASN A 60 4.50 9.43 -1.70
N PHE A 61 4.00 9.20 -0.47
CA PHE A 61 3.30 10.23 0.29
C PHE A 61 4.22 11.42 0.58
N LYS A 62 5.43 11.17 1.11
CA LYS A 62 6.42 12.21 1.36
C LYS A 62 6.76 13.00 0.09
N ARG A 63 7.01 12.31 -1.02
CA ARG A 63 7.31 12.92 -2.31
C ARG A 63 6.18 13.82 -2.83
N ILE A 64 4.93 13.36 -2.77
CA ILE A 64 3.76 14.11 -3.26
C ILE A 64 3.49 15.34 -2.39
N TYR A 65 3.54 15.18 -1.08
CA TYR A 65 3.18 16.23 -0.12
C TYR A 65 4.37 17.09 0.35
N ARG A 66 5.59 16.81 -0.13
CA ARG A 66 6.83 17.51 0.23
C ARG A 66 7.09 17.52 1.74
N LEU A 67 7.02 16.34 2.35
CA LEU A 67 7.26 16.10 3.78
C LEU A 67 8.64 15.52 4.06
#